data_AF-A0A8A3S3U1-F1
#
_entry.id   AF-A0A8A3S3U1-F1
#
_cell.length_a   1.000
_cell.length_b   1.000
_cell.length_c   1.000
_cell.angle_alpha   90.00
_cell.angle_beta   90.00
_cell.angle_gamma   90.00
#
_symmetry.space_group_name_H-M   'P 1'
#
loop_
_entity.id
_entity.type
_entity.pdbx_description
1 polymer ?
#
loop_
_entity_poly.entity_id
_entity_poly.type
_entity_poly.pdbx_seq_one_letter_code
_entity_poly.pdbx_strand_id
1 'polypeptide(L)'
;MKTVPFFLALAFVAVAAIFAGCTGTSPEATPTPTPVQTTTVAPIETTPAPSIQPEPTDEMPTNYQVKASARKDSIYNTITVTFAGGMGQENVKEIKVTVTRSDGTTETQTMTKPSGKSLSTGESVEFAGTAKQDRIQVWATMDRPLGADGKTVFKIYDSALPLE
;
A
#
# COMPACT_ATOMS: atom_id res chain seq x y z
N MET A 1 -43.08 26.39 -2.50
CA MET A 1 -43.21 27.84 -2.23
C MET A 1 -43.12 28.02 -0.72
N LYS A 2 -42.26 28.94 -0.26
CA LYS A 2 -41.88 29.22 1.13
C LYS A 2 -43.03 29.88 1.91
N THR A 3 -43.16 29.58 3.20
CA THR A 3 -43.19 30.58 4.28
C THR A 3 -43.06 29.91 5.67
N VAL A 4 -42.03 30.35 6.40
CA VAL A 4 -41.85 30.27 7.87
C VAL A 4 -42.37 31.62 8.40
N PRO A 5 -43.26 31.72 9.42
CA PRO A 5 -42.78 31.85 10.81
C PRO A 5 -43.82 31.51 11.92
N PHE A 6 -43.43 30.74 12.95
CA PHE A 6 -44.24 30.65 14.19
C PHE A 6 -43.35 30.38 15.41
N PHE A 7 -42.26 31.15 15.51
CA PHE A 7 -41.82 31.59 16.83
C PHE A 7 -42.86 32.60 17.31
N LEU A 8 -43.21 32.58 18.59
CA LEU A 8 -43.83 33.70 19.32
C LEU A 8 -45.37 33.74 19.39
N ALA A 9 -46.00 32.69 19.90
CA ALA A 9 -47.30 32.84 20.55
C ALA A 9 -47.40 31.91 21.77
N LEU A 10 -47.76 32.48 22.93
CA LEU A 10 -48.10 31.84 24.21
C LEU A 10 -46.91 31.21 24.98
N ALA A 11 -46.15 31.91 25.84
CA ALA A 11 -46.47 33.13 26.59
C ALA A 11 -47.85 33.07 27.25
N PHE A 12 -48.14 32.00 27.98
CA PHE A 12 -49.23 32.00 28.96
C PHE A 12 -48.77 31.25 30.20
N VAL A 13 -48.80 31.95 31.33
CA VAL A 13 -48.86 31.39 32.69
C VAL A 13 -47.51 30.86 33.20
N ALA A 14 -46.56 31.70 33.62
CA ALA A 14 -46.63 32.55 34.81
C ALA A 14 -46.91 31.76 36.11
N VAL A 15 -46.07 32.05 37.10
CA VAL A 15 -46.34 32.04 38.55
C VAL A 15 -45.71 30.88 39.36
N ALA A 16 -45.01 31.33 40.41
CA ALA A 16 -44.59 30.64 41.63
C ALA A 16 -43.31 29.79 41.55
N ALA A 17 -42.38 29.84 42.49
CA ALA A 17 -42.13 30.71 43.63
C ALA A 17 -40.80 30.22 44.22
N ILE A 18 -40.00 31.17 44.67
CA ILE A 18 -38.74 31.01 45.40
C ILE A 18 -39.03 30.29 46.73
N PHE A 19 -38.30 29.24 47.10
CA PHE A 19 -37.96 28.97 48.51
C PHE A 19 -36.61 28.24 48.63
N ALA A 20 -35.85 28.72 49.60
CA ALA A 20 -34.51 28.32 49.98
C ALA A 20 -34.51 27.19 51.03
N GLY A 21 -33.34 26.55 51.20
CA GLY A 21 -32.93 25.77 52.38
C GLY A 21 -33.05 24.25 52.21
N CYS A 22 -32.25 23.40 52.86
CA CYS A 22 -31.01 23.53 53.61
C CYS A 22 -30.52 22.08 53.92
N THR A 23 -29.23 21.94 54.28
CA THR A 23 -28.60 20.87 55.09
C THR A 23 -28.71 19.40 54.64
N GLY A 24 -27.57 18.78 54.29
CA GLY A 24 -26.89 17.81 55.17
C GLY A 24 -27.13 16.38 54.62
N THR A 25 -26.26 15.38 54.68
CA THR A 25 -24.99 15.11 55.35
C THR A 25 -24.38 13.91 54.59
N SER A 26 -23.04 13.81 54.54
CA SER A 26 -22.28 12.67 53.99
C SER A 26 -22.74 11.31 54.58
N PRO A 27 -22.60 10.21 53.83
CA PRO A 27 -21.52 9.30 54.21
C PRO A 27 -20.64 8.84 53.04
N GLU A 28 -19.36 8.75 53.40
CA GLU A 28 -18.22 8.16 52.73
C GLU A 28 -18.45 6.69 52.33
N ALA A 29 -18.06 6.35 51.10
CA ALA A 29 -17.76 4.98 50.69
C ALA A 29 -16.70 4.97 49.58
N THR A 30 -15.49 4.57 49.99
CA THR A 30 -14.45 3.80 49.24
C THR A 30 -14.00 4.33 47.86
N PRO A 31 -12.70 4.70 47.69
CA PRO A 31 -12.17 4.96 46.36
C PRO A 31 -12.08 3.65 45.56
N THR A 32 -12.88 3.53 44.51
CA THR A 32 -12.68 2.57 43.43
C THR A 32 -11.27 2.75 42.86
N PRO A 33 -10.45 1.71 42.72
CA PRO A 33 -9.12 1.85 42.11
C PRO A 33 -9.27 2.28 40.65
N THR A 34 -8.72 3.44 40.31
CA THR A 34 -8.55 3.90 38.94
C THR A 34 -7.76 2.84 38.16
N PRO A 35 -8.28 2.30 37.04
CA PRO A 35 -7.47 1.45 36.20
C PRO A 35 -6.32 2.28 35.63
N VAL A 36 -5.10 1.94 36.04
CA VAL A 36 -3.88 2.46 35.41
C VAL A 36 -3.93 2.01 33.96
N GLN A 37 -4.10 2.96 33.04
CA GLN A 37 -3.99 2.71 31.61
C GLN A 37 -2.58 2.20 31.35
N THR A 38 -2.47 0.89 31.16
CA THR A 38 -1.24 0.27 30.68
C THR A 38 -1.12 0.68 29.23
N THR A 39 -0.21 1.60 28.94
CA THR A 39 0.16 1.94 27.57
C THR A 39 0.86 0.71 26.98
N THR A 40 0.10 -0.14 26.30
CA THR A 40 0.64 -1.20 25.46
C THR A 40 1.46 -0.51 24.37
N VAL A 41 2.78 -0.53 24.50
CA VAL A 41 3.68 -0.12 23.42
C VAL A 41 3.45 -1.11 22.28
N ALA A 42 2.92 -0.62 21.16
CA ALA A 42 2.75 -1.41 19.96
C ALA A 42 4.11 -2.01 19.56
N PRO A 43 4.17 -3.29 19.12
CA PRO A 43 5.41 -3.85 18.61
C PRO A 43 5.94 -2.95 17.49
N ILE A 44 7.17 -2.48 17.66
CA ILE A 44 7.92 -1.86 16.57
C ILE A 44 8.08 -2.91 15.47
N GLU A 45 7.30 -2.78 14.40
CA GLU A 45 7.51 -3.53 13.18
C GLU A 45 8.91 -3.20 12.66
N THR A 46 9.85 -4.12 12.88
CA THR A 46 11.20 -4.02 12.32
C THR A 46 11.08 -4.38 10.85
N THR A 47 11.00 -3.37 9.98
CA THR A 47 11.11 -3.58 8.54
C THR A 47 12.43 -4.29 8.27
N PRO A 48 12.43 -5.52 7.73
CA PRO A 48 13.65 -6.23 7.42
C PRO A 48 14.50 -5.40 6.45
N ALA A 49 15.81 -5.38 6.68
CA ALA A 49 16.73 -4.66 5.81
C ALA A 49 16.60 -5.15 4.35
N PRO A 50 16.70 -4.25 3.36
CA PRO A 50 16.59 -4.61 1.96
C PRO A 50 17.63 -5.69 1.59
N SER A 51 17.17 -6.80 1.02
CA SER A 51 18.01 -7.95 0.64
C SER A 51 18.39 -7.90 -0.84
N ILE A 52 19.68 -8.03 -1.13
CA ILE A 52 20.23 -8.14 -2.49
C ILE A 52 20.10 -9.57 -3.05
N GLN A 53 19.76 -10.55 -2.21
CA GLN A 53 19.64 -11.95 -2.64
C GLN A 53 18.30 -12.16 -3.37
N PRO A 54 18.31 -12.70 -4.61
CA PRO A 54 17.09 -13.04 -5.32
C PRO A 54 16.29 -14.13 -4.61
N GLU A 55 14.98 -14.12 -4.83
CA GLU A 55 14.06 -15.13 -4.32
C GLU A 55 13.31 -15.80 -5.47
N PRO A 56 12.75 -17.00 -5.28
CA PRO A 56 11.99 -17.69 -6.32
C PRO A 56 10.85 -16.84 -6.88
N THR A 57 10.67 -16.85 -8.20
CA THR A 57 9.52 -16.26 -8.89
C THR A 57 8.26 -17.10 -8.74
N ASP A 58 7.10 -16.50 -8.95
CA ASP A 58 5.84 -17.22 -8.95
C ASP A 58 5.60 -17.97 -10.26
N GLU A 59 4.93 -19.11 -10.18
CA GLU A 59 4.44 -19.84 -11.35
C GLU A 59 3.09 -19.26 -11.79
N MET A 60 3.04 -18.74 -13.03
CA MET A 60 1.80 -18.27 -13.63
C MET A 60 1.14 -19.39 -14.45
N PRO A 61 -0.22 -19.46 -14.49
CA PRO A 61 -0.89 -20.43 -15.34
C PRO A 61 -0.49 -20.24 -16.82
N THR A 62 -0.36 -21.35 -17.55
CA THR A 62 0.26 -21.38 -18.90
C THR A 62 -0.29 -20.32 -19.86
N ASN A 63 -1.62 -20.15 -19.92
CA ASN A 63 -2.26 -19.21 -20.85
C ASN A 63 -2.14 -17.74 -20.45
N TYR A 64 -1.58 -17.45 -19.27
CA TYR A 64 -1.46 -16.10 -18.71
C TYR A 64 -0.02 -15.71 -18.40
N GLN A 65 0.95 -16.49 -18.88
CA GLN A 65 2.36 -16.16 -18.66
C GLN A 65 2.72 -14.82 -19.29
N VAL A 66 3.47 -14.04 -18.53
CA VAL A 66 4.09 -12.79 -18.98
C VAL A 66 5.54 -12.75 -18.51
N LYS A 67 6.37 -11.99 -19.22
CA LYS A 67 7.82 -11.95 -19.01
C LYS A 67 8.29 -10.51 -18.90
N ALA A 68 9.37 -10.33 -18.15
CA ALA A 68 10.15 -9.11 -18.11
C ALA A 68 11.62 -9.46 -18.26
N SER A 69 12.40 -8.48 -18.71
CA SER A 69 13.85 -8.57 -18.77
C SER A 69 14.44 -7.34 -18.10
N ALA A 70 15.57 -7.50 -17.43
CA ALA A 70 16.33 -6.40 -16.87
C ALA A 70 17.78 -6.49 -17.35
N ARG A 71 18.37 -5.33 -17.66
CA ARG A 71 19.77 -5.20 -18.04
C ARG A 71 20.39 -4.04 -17.26
N LYS A 72 21.70 -4.11 -17.05
CA LYS A 72 22.46 -3.05 -16.39
C LYS A 72 23.63 -2.65 -17.26
N ASP A 73 23.73 -1.36 -17.54
CA ASP A 73 24.86 -0.77 -18.27
C ASP A 73 26.06 -0.61 -17.31
N SER A 74 27.23 -1.14 -17.64
CA SER A 74 28.42 -1.04 -16.79
C SER A 74 29.09 0.34 -16.77
N ILE A 75 28.82 1.20 -17.75
CA ILE A 75 29.45 2.52 -17.87
C ILE A 75 28.72 3.53 -16.98
N TYR A 76 27.40 3.57 -17.09
CA TYR A 76 26.54 4.53 -16.40
C TYR A 76 25.82 3.92 -15.19
N ASN A 77 25.94 2.60 -14.97
CA ASN A 77 25.20 1.84 -13.96
C ASN A 77 23.68 1.94 -14.12
N THR A 78 23.18 2.36 -15.29
CA THR A 78 21.74 2.47 -15.55
C THR A 78 21.13 1.09 -15.67
N ILE A 79 20.05 0.86 -14.92
CA ILE A 79 19.28 -0.38 -14.99
C ILE A 79 18.03 -0.10 -15.83
N THR A 80 17.91 -0.78 -16.96
CA THR A 80 16.70 -0.75 -17.80
C THR A 80 15.90 -2.03 -17.56
N VAL A 81 14.65 -1.89 -17.14
CA VAL A 81 13.71 -3.01 -17.02
C VAL A 81 12.64 -2.87 -18.07
N THR A 82 12.48 -3.92 -18.88
CA THR A 82 11.59 -3.94 -20.04
C THR A 82 10.54 -5.02 -19.87
N PHE A 83 9.28 -4.66 -20.14
CA PHE A 83 8.20 -5.62 -20.24
C PHE A 83 8.30 -6.37 -21.57
N ALA A 84 8.53 -7.68 -21.52
CA ALA A 84 8.75 -8.53 -22.69
C ALA A 84 7.45 -9.14 -23.25
N GLY A 85 6.30 -8.81 -22.66
CA GLY A 85 5.00 -9.32 -23.10
C GLY A 85 4.74 -10.77 -22.71
N GLY A 86 3.82 -11.41 -23.41
CA GLY A 86 3.46 -12.82 -23.22
C GLY A 86 1.99 -13.10 -23.52
N MET A 87 1.57 -14.36 -23.38
CA MET A 87 0.18 -14.78 -23.64
C MET A 87 -0.82 -14.06 -22.73
N GLY A 88 -0.42 -13.75 -21.50
CA GLY A 88 -1.23 -13.04 -20.53
C GLY A 88 -1.26 -11.52 -20.67
N GLN A 89 -0.53 -10.93 -21.61
CA GLN A 89 -0.30 -9.48 -21.69
C GLN A 89 -1.59 -8.64 -21.68
N GLU A 90 -2.63 -9.09 -22.38
CA GLU A 90 -3.93 -8.40 -22.40
C GLU A 90 -4.58 -8.27 -21.02
N ASN A 91 -4.22 -9.16 -20.09
CA ASN A 91 -4.76 -9.22 -18.73
C ASN A 91 -3.84 -8.52 -17.72
N VAL A 92 -2.69 -7.95 -18.15
CA VAL A 92 -1.80 -7.21 -17.25
C VAL A 92 -2.38 -5.84 -16.99
N LYS A 93 -2.72 -5.55 -15.73
CA LYS A 93 -3.13 -4.22 -15.28
C LYS A 93 -1.93 -3.32 -15.03
N GLU A 94 -0.87 -3.88 -14.46
CA GLU A 94 0.28 -3.13 -13.97
C GLU A 94 1.52 -4.03 -13.90
N ILE A 95 2.68 -3.47 -14.23
CA ILE A 95 3.98 -4.02 -13.89
C ILE A 95 4.66 -3.08 -12.90
N LYS A 96 4.94 -3.58 -11.70
CA LYS A 96 5.68 -2.87 -10.65
C LYS A 96 7.10 -3.40 -10.60
N VAL A 97 8.07 -2.50 -10.74
CA VAL A 97 9.50 -2.81 -10.70
C VAL A 97 10.10 -2.20 -9.45
N THR A 98 10.77 -3.01 -8.65
CA THR A 98 11.50 -2.57 -7.47
C THR A 98 12.98 -2.88 -7.66
N VAL A 99 13.82 -1.86 -7.54
CA VAL A 99 15.28 -2.00 -7.58
C VAL A 99 15.81 -1.77 -6.17
N THR A 100 16.49 -2.76 -5.64
CA THR A 100 17.24 -2.69 -4.38
C THR A 100 18.72 -2.58 -4.70
N ARG A 101 19.29 -1.41 -4.43
CA ARG A 101 20.68 -1.08 -4.68
C ARG A 101 21.59 -1.63 -3.61
N SER A 102 22.84 -1.91 -3.98
CA SER A 102 23.88 -2.36 -3.04
C SER A 102 24.20 -1.35 -1.93
N ASP A 103 23.84 -0.08 -2.10
CA ASP A 103 23.97 0.99 -1.09
C ASP A 103 22.84 0.98 -0.04
N GLY A 104 21.88 0.04 -0.17
CA GLY A 104 20.72 -0.09 0.72
C GLY A 104 19.50 0.72 0.28
N THR A 105 19.61 1.54 -0.77
CA THR A 105 18.49 2.30 -1.31
C THR A 105 17.55 1.39 -2.08
N THR A 106 16.24 1.60 -1.92
CA THR A 106 15.24 0.92 -2.73
C THR A 106 14.42 1.94 -3.51
N GLU A 107 14.25 1.73 -4.80
CA GLU A 107 13.42 2.55 -5.68
C GLU A 107 12.35 1.68 -6.33
N THR A 108 11.16 2.23 -6.56
CA THR A 108 10.07 1.52 -7.23
C THR A 108 9.44 2.41 -8.30
N GLN A 109 9.24 1.84 -9.48
CA GLN A 109 8.50 2.47 -10.57
C GLN A 109 7.50 1.48 -11.16
N THR A 110 6.54 2.01 -11.90
CA THR A 110 5.39 1.25 -12.35
C THR A 110 5.04 1.58 -13.80
N MET A 111 4.78 0.54 -14.59
CA MET A 111 4.19 0.63 -15.93
C MET A 111 2.72 0.21 -15.82
N THR A 112 1.80 1.10 -16.19
CA THR A 112 0.35 0.88 -16.01
C THR A 112 -0.35 0.74 -17.34
N LYS A 113 -1.33 -0.17 -17.42
CA LYS A 113 -2.14 -0.39 -18.62
C LYS A 113 -2.87 0.91 -19.00
N PRO A 114 -2.65 1.47 -20.21
CA PRO A 114 -3.40 2.65 -20.65
C PRO A 114 -4.88 2.33 -20.87
N SER A 115 -5.76 3.31 -20.66
CA SER A 115 -7.20 3.14 -20.86
C SER A 115 -7.54 2.64 -22.28
N GLY A 116 -8.24 1.50 -22.35
CA GLY A 116 -8.70 0.90 -23.62
C GLY A 116 -7.60 0.27 -24.48
N LYS A 117 -6.38 0.10 -23.94
CA LYS A 117 -5.25 -0.57 -24.60
C LYS A 117 -4.58 -1.53 -23.63
N SER A 118 -3.71 -2.39 -24.15
CA SER A 118 -2.86 -3.25 -23.33
C SER A 118 -1.47 -2.68 -23.17
N LEU A 119 -0.76 -3.09 -22.12
CA LEU A 119 0.61 -2.68 -21.89
C LEU A 119 1.46 -3.10 -23.09
N SER A 120 2.32 -2.22 -23.59
CA SER A 120 3.05 -2.49 -24.84
C SER A 120 4.28 -3.34 -24.58
N THR A 121 4.50 -4.37 -25.40
CA THR A 121 5.77 -5.09 -25.39
C THR A 121 6.90 -4.12 -25.73
N GLY A 122 7.98 -4.14 -24.95
CA GLY A 122 9.09 -3.21 -25.08
C GLY A 122 8.97 -1.94 -24.22
N GLU A 123 7.83 -1.72 -23.55
CA GLU A 123 7.70 -0.65 -22.56
C GLU A 123 8.72 -0.86 -21.44
N SER A 124 9.38 0.22 -21.01
CA SER A 124 10.50 0.13 -20.08
C SER A 124 10.54 1.27 -19.09
N VAL A 125 11.14 0.99 -17.95
CA VAL A 125 11.49 1.97 -16.91
C VAL A 125 12.99 1.90 -16.65
N GLU A 126 13.56 3.04 -16.27
CA GLU A 126 14.99 3.18 -15.99
C GLU A 126 15.22 3.59 -14.54
N PHE A 127 16.26 3.02 -13.95
CA PHE A 127 16.71 3.31 -12.60
C PHE A 127 18.19 3.63 -12.63
N ALA A 128 18.63 4.55 -11.77
CA ALA A 128 20.03 4.60 -11.41
C ALA A 128 20.41 3.32 -10.64
N GLY A 129 21.54 2.70 -10.96
CA GLY A 129 22.11 1.58 -10.22
C GLY A 129 23.38 1.98 -9.48
N THR A 130 24.07 1.00 -8.90
CA THR A 130 25.36 1.17 -8.22
C THR A 130 26.50 0.52 -8.99
N ALA A 131 27.75 0.73 -8.59
CA ALA A 131 28.89 -0.02 -9.15
C ALA A 131 29.02 -1.46 -8.64
N LYS A 132 28.02 -1.98 -7.91
CA LYS A 132 27.99 -3.38 -7.44
C LYS A 132 26.72 -4.06 -7.94
N GLN A 133 26.44 -5.26 -7.45
CA GLN A 133 25.23 -5.99 -7.80
C GLN A 133 24.00 -5.33 -7.19
N ASP A 134 22.97 -5.09 -8.01
CA ASP A 134 21.68 -4.58 -7.57
C ASP A 134 20.61 -5.63 -7.85
N ARG A 135 19.62 -5.77 -6.94
CA ARG A 135 18.51 -6.71 -7.10
C ARG A 135 17.33 -6.02 -7.77
N ILE A 136 16.77 -6.67 -8.78
CA ILE A 136 15.62 -6.22 -9.55
C ILE A 136 14.50 -7.22 -9.32
N GLN A 137 13.37 -6.72 -8.83
CA GLN A 137 12.14 -7.49 -8.67
C GLN A 137 11.07 -6.90 -9.58
N VAL A 138 10.38 -7.77 -10.33
CA VAL A 138 9.27 -7.37 -11.19
C VAL A 138 8.03 -8.16 -10.80
N TRP A 139 6.97 -7.41 -10.53
CA TRP A 139 5.67 -7.93 -10.15
C TRP A 139 4.64 -7.55 -11.21
N ALA A 140 3.91 -8.54 -11.71
CA ALA A 140 2.76 -8.34 -12.57
C ALA A 140 1.48 -8.40 -11.76
N THR A 141 0.66 -7.36 -11.87
CA THR A 141 -0.71 -7.35 -11.38
C THR A 141 -1.65 -7.60 -12.55
N MET A 142 -2.47 -8.62 -12.44
CA MET A 142 -3.46 -9.03 -13.43
C MET A 142 -4.80 -8.32 -13.16
N ASP A 143 -5.59 -8.12 -14.21
CA ASP A 143 -6.91 -7.48 -14.14
C ASP A 143 -8.00 -8.39 -13.56
N ARG A 144 -7.71 -9.69 -13.44
CA ARG A 144 -8.58 -10.69 -12.83
C ARG A 144 -7.80 -11.74 -12.02
N PRO A 145 -8.46 -12.43 -11.09
CA PRO A 145 -7.91 -13.59 -10.40
C PRO A 145 -7.53 -14.70 -11.40
N LEU A 146 -6.36 -15.30 -11.21
CA LEU A 146 -5.87 -16.42 -12.01
C LEU A 146 -5.54 -17.63 -11.14
N GLY A 147 -5.61 -18.81 -11.74
CA GLY A 147 -5.32 -20.08 -11.07
C GLY A 147 -6.41 -20.50 -10.08
N ALA A 148 -6.21 -21.66 -9.44
CA ALA A 148 -7.13 -22.17 -8.42
C ALA A 148 -7.15 -21.29 -7.16
N ASP A 149 -6.02 -20.65 -6.85
CA ASP A 149 -5.84 -19.82 -5.66
C ASP A 149 -6.38 -18.39 -5.83
N GLY A 150 -6.86 -18.03 -7.03
CA GLY A 150 -7.40 -16.70 -7.31
C GLY A 150 -6.38 -15.57 -7.18
N LYS A 151 -5.09 -15.86 -7.40
CA LYS A 151 -4.01 -14.88 -7.26
C LYS A 151 -4.07 -13.86 -8.40
N THR A 152 -3.91 -12.58 -8.07
CA THR A 152 -3.87 -11.48 -9.06
C THR A 152 -2.48 -10.89 -9.23
N VAL A 153 -1.57 -11.11 -8.28
CA VAL A 153 -0.23 -10.52 -8.27
C VAL A 153 0.81 -11.62 -8.33
N PHE A 154 1.72 -11.54 -9.30
CA PHE A 154 2.75 -12.56 -9.54
C PHE A 154 4.12 -11.91 -9.64
N LYS A 155 5.12 -12.44 -8.93
CA LYS A 155 6.52 -12.10 -9.13
C LYS A 155 7.03 -12.83 -10.37
N ILE A 156 7.26 -12.09 -11.44
CA ILE A 156 7.58 -12.65 -12.76
C ILE A 156 9.08 -12.59 -13.07
N TYR A 157 9.83 -11.79 -12.33
CA TYR A 157 11.28 -11.66 -12.46
C TYR A 157 11.88 -11.28 -11.11
N ASP A 158 12.97 -11.93 -10.74
CA ASP A 158 13.74 -11.61 -9.55
C ASP A 158 15.19 -12.02 -9.82
N SER A 159 16.08 -11.04 -9.98
CA SER A 159 17.48 -11.31 -10.27
C SER A 159 18.36 -10.21 -9.70
N ALA A 160 19.59 -10.57 -9.37
CA ALA A 160 20.60 -9.63 -8.93
C ALA A 160 21.60 -9.44 -10.08
N LEU A 161 21.56 -8.28 -10.72
CA LEU A 161 22.30 -8.01 -11.95
C LEU A 161 23.77 -7.67 -11.64
N PRO A 162 24.74 -8.39 -12.24
CA PRO A 162 26.14 -7.98 -12.18
C PRO A 162 26.37 -6.73 -13.04
N LEU A 163 27.59 -6.21 -13.01
CA LEU A 163 28.05 -5.27 -14.03
C LEU A 163 28.33 -6.07 -15.32
N GLU A 164 27.63 -5.76 -16.40
CA GLU A 164 27.84 -6.37 -17.73
C GLU A 164 28.63 -5.47 -18.69
#